data_AF-A0A117E2A2-F1
#
_entry.id   AF-A0A117E2A2-F1
#
_cell.length_a   1.000
_cell.length_b   1.000
_cell.length_c   1.000
_cell.angle_alpha   90.00
_cell.angle_beta   90.00
_cell.angle_gamma   90.00
#
_symmetry.space_group_name_H-M   'P 1'
#
loop_
_entity.id
_entity.type
_entity.pdbx_description
1 polymer ?
#
loop_
_entity_poly.entity_id
_entity_poly.type
_entity_poly.pdbx_seq_one_letter_code
_entity_poly.pdbx_strand_id
1 'polypeptide(L)'
;MAESAFPSAQQPLRVGTKDDKAAAFQKISEEDEYEVTSPTDPTFRSANAAAASSSTGSPFFGGGYGDNSGPIRFNRSPFDNGPREEDEEGADEFPPEDIRPTGAANQGFPNNYALGRRTSVSAESLNPTSAGSDSWTPPYHEKSEEQLARLKTAVSSNFLFSHLDDDQFKSVLDALVEKPIPAKGIKVISQGDAGDYFYIVENGHFDFMIHPSGSVQPGPEGMGNKVGSVGPGGSFGELALMYNAPRAATVVSVDPKSTLWALDRITFRRILMDSAFQRRRMYEAFLEEVPLLSSLKPYERAKIADALDAIKYPAGSTIINEGDPGDAFYLLESGEAEAFKNGVEGPVKSYKRGDYFGELALLDDKPRAASIVAKTEVKVAKLGRDGFKRLLGPVEDIMRRAEYESKPVPA
;
A
#
# COMPACT_ATOMS: atom_id res chain seq x y z
N MET A 1 39.22 56.44 36.53
CA MET A 1 39.95 57.68 36.23
C MET A 1 41.18 57.24 35.45
N ALA A 2 41.49 57.60 34.21
CA ALA A 2 41.04 58.63 33.27
C ALA A 2 41.34 58.05 31.86
N GLU A 3 40.42 58.10 30.89
CA GLU A 3 40.32 59.12 29.82
C GLU A 3 41.58 59.21 28.94
N SER A 4 41.50 58.74 27.68
CA SER A 4 41.21 59.52 26.45
C SER A 4 42.53 60.04 25.82
N ALA A 5 42.80 60.16 24.52
CA ALA A 5 42.05 60.11 23.27
C ALA A 5 43.06 59.95 22.08
N PHE A 6 42.64 59.27 20.99
CA PHE A 6 42.76 59.53 19.53
C PHE A 6 43.95 60.34 18.91
N PRO A 7 44.12 60.41 17.55
CA PRO A 7 43.55 59.63 16.42
C PRO A 7 44.60 59.21 15.34
N SER A 8 44.25 58.27 14.46
CA SER A 8 44.62 58.43 13.04
C SER A 8 43.55 57.83 12.14
N ALA A 9 43.04 58.71 11.29
CA ALA A 9 41.94 58.51 10.37
C ALA A 9 42.48 58.10 9.00
N GLN A 10 41.80 57.16 8.35
CA GLN A 10 41.44 57.29 6.94
C GLN A 10 40.13 56.53 6.71
N GLN A 11 39.08 57.31 6.43
CA GLN A 11 37.73 56.87 6.10
C GLN A 11 37.65 56.38 4.64
N PRO A 12 36.76 55.42 4.34
CA PRO A 12 36.21 55.23 3.00
C PRO A 12 34.97 56.12 2.79
N LEU A 13 34.84 56.71 1.59
CA LEU A 13 33.65 57.45 1.15
C LEU A 13 32.67 56.53 0.38
N ARG A 14 31.39 56.68 0.70
CA ARG A 14 30.17 56.02 0.16
C ARG A 14 29.89 56.30 -1.32
N VAL A 15 29.12 55.42 -1.97
CA VAL A 15 27.75 55.58 -2.55
C VAL A 15 27.39 54.19 -3.15
N GLY A 16 26.35 53.45 -2.74
CA GLY A 16 24.93 53.61 -3.10
C GLY A 16 24.41 52.31 -3.78
N THR A 17 23.30 51.78 -3.28
CA THR A 17 22.66 50.46 -3.48
C THR A 17 22.25 50.06 -4.91
N LYS A 18 22.29 48.75 -5.23
CA LYS A 18 21.34 48.07 -6.11
C LYS A 18 21.36 46.54 -5.89
N ASP A 19 20.20 46.01 -5.47
CA ASP A 19 19.92 44.59 -5.19
C ASP A 19 19.51 43.78 -6.44
N ASP A 20 19.89 42.50 -6.38
CA ASP A 20 19.18 41.25 -6.69
C ASP A 20 18.55 40.91 -8.05
N LYS A 21 18.93 39.71 -8.55
CA LYS A 21 18.03 38.52 -8.58
C LYS A 21 18.81 37.24 -8.96
N ALA A 22 18.96 36.32 -8.01
CA ALA A 22 19.33 34.92 -8.26
C ALA A 22 18.21 34.00 -7.74
N ALA A 23 17.89 32.98 -8.54
CA ALA A 23 16.73 32.10 -8.37
C ALA A 23 16.77 31.28 -7.07
N ALA A 24 15.68 31.33 -6.31
CA ALA A 24 15.47 30.52 -5.11
C ALA A 24 14.83 29.18 -5.48
N PHE A 25 15.57 28.08 -5.30
CA PHE A 25 14.97 26.76 -5.07
C PHE A 25 14.59 26.69 -3.59
N GLN A 26 13.30 26.58 -3.29
CA GLN A 26 12.82 26.33 -1.93
C GLN A 26 13.19 24.91 -1.51
N LYS A 27 14.07 24.79 -0.51
CA LYS A 27 14.25 23.56 0.28
C LYS A 27 13.02 23.44 1.19
N ILE A 28 12.19 22.45 0.95
CA ILE A 28 11.05 22.11 1.82
C ILE A 28 11.61 21.43 3.08
N SER A 29 11.15 21.84 4.26
CA SER A 29 11.46 21.25 5.56
C SER A 29 10.73 19.92 5.74
N GLU A 30 11.39 18.93 6.36
CA GLU A 30 10.82 17.59 6.67
C GLU A 30 9.62 17.61 7.65
N GLU A 31 9.24 18.77 8.18
CA GLU A 31 8.08 18.92 9.09
C GLU A 31 6.76 19.14 8.34
N ASP A 32 6.79 19.39 7.02
CA ASP A 32 5.61 19.69 6.20
C ASP A 32 4.97 18.44 5.54
N GLU A 33 5.49 17.23 5.78
CA GLU A 33 4.95 15.98 5.19
C GLU A 33 3.61 15.52 5.79
N TYR A 34 3.13 16.18 6.87
CA TYR A 34 1.93 15.77 7.60
C TYR A 34 0.61 16.38 7.09
N GLU A 35 0.64 17.25 6.08
CA GLU A 35 -0.57 17.86 5.49
C GLU A 35 -0.77 17.51 4.00
N VAL A 36 -0.50 16.27 3.60
CA VAL A 36 -0.93 15.80 2.27
C VAL A 36 -2.41 15.41 2.34
N THR A 37 -3.28 16.40 2.17
CA THR A 37 -4.71 16.15 1.94
C THR A 37 -4.88 15.36 0.64
N SER A 38 -5.79 14.37 0.67
CA SER A 38 -6.10 13.59 -0.54
C SER A 38 -6.54 14.52 -1.67
N PRO A 39 -6.18 14.25 -2.94
CA PRO A 39 -6.72 14.99 -4.09
C PRO A 39 -8.25 14.96 -4.21
N THR A 40 -8.91 14.10 -3.44
CA THR A 40 -10.36 13.96 -3.34
C THR A 40 -10.98 14.75 -2.17
N ASP A 41 -10.18 15.40 -1.34
CA ASP A 41 -10.65 16.20 -0.21
C ASP A 41 -11.25 17.52 -0.73
N PRO A 42 -12.47 17.93 -0.30
CA PRO A 42 -13.06 19.20 -0.70
C PRO A 42 -12.20 20.43 -0.32
N THR A 43 -11.29 20.29 0.67
CA THR A 43 -10.38 21.36 1.10
C THR A 43 -9.15 21.54 0.18
N PHE A 44 -8.81 20.52 -0.62
CA PHE A 44 -7.66 20.54 -1.54
C PHE A 44 -7.74 21.67 -2.58
N ARG A 45 -8.96 22.01 -3.03
CA ARG A 45 -9.18 23.09 -4.02
C ARG A 45 -8.96 24.49 -3.44
N SER A 46 -9.19 24.69 -2.15
CA SER A 46 -9.04 26.00 -1.51
C SER A 46 -7.57 26.37 -1.27
N ALA A 47 -6.72 25.38 -0.94
CA ALA A 47 -5.29 25.62 -0.72
C ALA A 47 -4.57 26.10 -1.99
N ASN A 48 -4.94 25.55 -3.15
CA ASN A 48 -4.30 25.90 -4.43
C ASN A 48 -4.86 27.17 -5.09
N ALA A 49 -6.05 27.64 -4.68
CA ALA A 49 -6.63 28.89 -5.18
C ALA A 49 -6.02 30.14 -4.51
N ALA A 50 -5.50 30.02 -3.29
CA ALA A 50 -4.91 31.13 -2.54
C ALA A 50 -3.48 31.51 -2.99
N ALA A 51 -2.78 30.62 -3.70
CA ALA A 51 -1.43 30.88 -4.20
C ALA A 51 -1.38 31.64 -5.55
N ALA A 52 -2.52 31.82 -6.22
CA ALA A 52 -2.60 32.40 -7.57
C ALA A 52 -2.95 33.91 -7.60
N SER A 53 -3.04 34.58 -6.46
CA SER A 53 -3.44 36.00 -6.36
C SER A 53 -2.29 36.94 -6.00
N SER A 54 -1.14 36.84 -6.67
CA SER A 54 -0.18 37.97 -6.73
C SER A 54 0.79 37.90 -7.91
N SER A 55 0.37 38.40 -9.07
CA SER A 55 1.25 39.20 -9.93
C SER A 55 0.46 39.83 -11.08
N THR A 56 0.27 41.14 -10.95
CA THR A 56 -0.31 42.05 -11.93
C THR A 56 0.72 42.31 -13.05
N GLY A 57 0.28 42.30 -14.32
CA GLY A 57 1.14 42.69 -15.43
C GLY A 57 0.51 42.62 -16.81
N SER A 58 -0.54 43.40 -17.06
CA SER A 58 -0.90 43.84 -18.43
C SER A 58 -0.23 45.20 -18.67
N PRO A 59 0.25 45.50 -19.89
CA PRO A 59 -0.61 46.27 -20.80
C PRO A 59 -0.38 45.96 -22.30
N PHE A 60 -1.46 45.90 -23.10
CA PHE A 60 -1.75 46.86 -24.17
C PHE A 60 -2.99 46.41 -24.97
N PHE A 61 -3.90 47.36 -25.14
CA PHE A 61 -5.18 47.29 -25.83
C PHE A 61 -5.03 47.26 -27.36
N GLY A 62 -5.96 46.62 -28.07
CA GLY A 62 -6.41 47.09 -29.39
C GLY A 62 -6.74 46.05 -30.47
N GLY A 63 -8.03 45.69 -30.60
CA GLY A 63 -8.80 45.71 -31.86
C GLY A 63 -8.61 44.64 -32.95
N GLY A 64 -9.69 43.89 -33.23
CA GLY A 64 -10.31 43.82 -34.57
C GLY A 64 -9.84 42.79 -35.60
N TYR A 65 -10.76 41.89 -35.98
CA TYR A 65 -10.97 41.21 -37.28
C TYR A 65 -9.79 40.63 -38.08
N GLY A 66 -9.93 39.35 -38.48
CA GLY A 66 -9.38 38.86 -39.76
C GLY A 66 -8.65 37.52 -39.70
N ASP A 67 -9.37 36.49 -40.14
CA ASP A 67 -8.98 35.35 -40.98
C ASP A 67 -7.48 35.04 -41.27
N ASN A 68 -7.23 33.73 -41.36
CA ASN A 68 -6.16 33.03 -42.10
C ASN A 68 -4.84 32.71 -41.38
N SER A 69 -4.63 31.42 -41.06
CA SER A 69 -3.37 30.69 -41.33
C SER A 69 -3.43 29.26 -40.77
N GLY A 70 -2.94 28.31 -41.57
CA GLY A 70 -3.14 26.86 -41.40
C GLY A 70 -2.27 26.20 -40.31
N PRO A 71 -2.44 24.88 -40.11
CA PRO A 71 -1.79 24.18 -39.02
C PRO A 71 -0.31 23.92 -39.31
N ILE A 72 0.52 24.49 -38.43
CA ILE A 72 1.94 24.19 -38.25
C ILE A 72 2.12 22.68 -38.03
N ARG A 73 2.90 22.03 -38.91
CA ARG A 73 3.28 20.62 -38.80
C ARG A 73 4.48 20.48 -37.85
N PHE A 74 4.28 19.81 -36.72
CA PHE A 74 5.38 19.26 -35.92
C PHE A 74 5.44 17.74 -36.12
N ASN A 75 6.30 17.30 -37.03
CA ASN A 75 6.80 15.93 -37.01
C ASN A 75 8.26 15.92 -37.44
N ARG A 76 9.18 15.68 -36.50
CA ARG A 76 10.45 15.00 -36.71
C ARG A 76 11.08 14.66 -35.35
N SER A 77 11.02 13.37 -35.01
CA SER A 77 11.93 12.72 -34.06
C SER A 77 13.25 12.37 -34.78
N PRO A 78 14.35 12.15 -34.04
CA PRO A 78 15.68 12.53 -34.47
C PRO A 78 16.64 11.34 -34.55
N PHE A 79 16.58 10.52 -35.58
CA PHE A 79 17.62 9.52 -35.88
C PHE A 79 17.49 9.09 -37.35
N ASP A 80 18.24 9.73 -38.26
CA ASP A 80 18.63 9.08 -39.51
C ASP A 80 19.90 9.73 -40.07
N ASN A 81 20.93 8.91 -40.31
CA ASN A 81 22.30 9.30 -40.60
C ASN A 81 22.82 8.34 -41.69
N GLY A 82 22.81 8.78 -42.95
CA GLY A 82 23.29 7.99 -44.11
C GLY A 82 23.32 8.86 -45.38
N PRO A 83 24.29 8.67 -46.30
CA PRO A 83 24.79 9.75 -47.15
C PRO A 83 24.03 9.93 -48.48
N ARG A 84 24.29 11.10 -49.06
CA ARG A 84 23.69 11.74 -50.22
C ARG A 84 24.51 11.43 -51.49
N GLU A 85 23.87 10.97 -52.55
CA GLU A 85 24.36 11.05 -53.94
C GLU A 85 23.20 11.41 -54.89
N GLU A 86 23.55 12.07 -55.98
CA GLU A 86 22.78 13.04 -56.79
C GLU A 86 22.11 12.41 -58.03
N ASP A 87 20.92 12.94 -58.36
CA ASP A 87 20.33 13.33 -59.66
C ASP A 87 20.51 12.52 -60.97
N GLU A 88 19.38 12.20 -61.63
CA GLU A 88 18.93 12.65 -63.00
C GLU A 88 17.79 11.74 -63.53
N GLU A 89 16.55 12.23 -63.57
CA GLU A 89 15.77 12.72 -64.75
C GLU A 89 15.12 11.66 -65.67
N GLY A 90 13.79 11.75 -65.82
CA GLY A 90 13.01 11.03 -66.84
C GLY A 90 11.51 10.98 -66.54
N ALA A 91 10.71 11.70 -67.35
CA ALA A 91 9.27 11.96 -67.20
C ALA A 91 8.38 10.70 -67.24
N ASP A 92 7.18 10.78 -66.64
CA ASP A 92 5.92 10.61 -67.37
C ASP A 92 4.66 10.74 -66.46
N GLU A 93 3.76 11.62 -66.93
CA GLU A 93 2.29 11.49 -66.96
C GLU A 93 1.48 11.28 -65.65
N PHE A 94 0.69 12.29 -65.28
CA PHE A 94 -0.40 12.20 -64.31
C PHE A 94 -1.66 11.55 -64.93
N PRO A 95 -2.31 10.58 -64.25
CA PRO A 95 -3.75 10.37 -64.35
C PRO A 95 -4.46 10.58 -62.99
N PRO A 96 -5.80 10.78 -63.00
CA PRO A 96 -6.50 11.59 -62.01
C PRO A 96 -7.02 10.83 -60.79
N GLU A 97 -6.99 11.56 -59.65
CA GLU A 97 -7.79 11.46 -58.42
C GLU A 97 -8.38 10.08 -58.03
N ASP A 98 -7.69 9.42 -57.10
CA ASP A 98 -8.23 8.35 -56.27
C ASP A 98 -9.34 8.85 -55.33
N ILE A 99 -10.50 8.25 -55.53
CA ILE A 99 -11.61 7.96 -54.62
C ILE A 99 -11.31 8.30 -53.15
N ARG A 100 -11.82 9.44 -52.69
CA ARG A 100 -12.05 9.67 -51.25
C ARG A 100 -13.27 8.84 -50.83
N PRO A 101 -13.18 7.90 -49.89
CA PRO A 101 -14.37 7.28 -49.34
C PRO A 101 -15.03 8.31 -48.42
N THR A 102 -16.08 8.95 -48.92
CA THR A 102 -17.06 9.64 -48.08
C THR A 102 -17.85 8.59 -47.31
N GLY A 103 -17.25 8.11 -46.22
CA GLY A 103 -17.89 7.23 -45.24
C GLY A 103 -18.72 8.05 -44.26
N ALA A 104 -19.97 7.62 -44.10
CA ALA A 104 -21.07 8.30 -43.42
C ALA A 104 -20.81 8.69 -41.95
N ALA A 105 -21.51 9.73 -41.54
CA ALA A 105 -21.72 10.09 -40.15
C ALA A 105 -22.34 8.93 -39.35
N ASN A 106 -21.97 8.89 -38.07
CA ASN A 106 -22.64 8.18 -36.98
C ASN A 106 -22.27 6.70 -36.76
N GLN A 107 -21.01 6.43 -36.42
CA GLN A 107 -20.66 5.31 -35.54
C GLN A 107 -19.85 5.87 -34.36
N GLY A 108 -20.56 6.34 -33.33
CA GLY A 108 -19.95 6.58 -32.04
C GLY A 108 -19.34 5.28 -31.51
N PHE A 109 -18.12 5.35 -31.00
CA PHE A 109 -17.50 4.23 -30.30
C PHE A 109 -18.46 3.70 -29.21
N PRO A 110 -18.53 2.38 -28.97
CA PRO A 110 -19.31 1.82 -27.88
C PRO A 110 -18.94 2.52 -26.56
N ASN A 111 -19.92 2.84 -25.71
CA ASN A 111 -19.69 3.56 -24.44
C ASN A 111 -18.68 2.88 -23.48
N ASN A 112 -18.38 1.59 -23.70
CA ASN A 112 -17.38 0.83 -22.94
C ASN A 112 -16.00 0.75 -23.61
N TYR A 113 -15.80 1.44 -24.74
CA TYR A 113 -14.48 1.56 -25.37
C TYR A 113 -13.68 2.64 -24.65
N ALA A 114 -13.19 2.32 -23.44
CA ALA A 114 -12.03 3.02 -22.92
C ALA A 114 -10.91 2.81 -23.94
N LEU A 115 -10.48 3.86 -24.66
CA LEU A 115 -9.45 3.84 -25.72
C LEU A 115 -8.06 3.37 -25.19
N GLY A 116 -7.97 2.20 -24.58
CA GLY A 116 -6.79 1.73 -23.86
C GLY A 116 -6.37 2.59 -22.66
N ARG A 117 -7.16 3.59 -22.26
CA ARG A 117 -6.84 4.42 -21.08
C ARG A 117 -7.23 3.66 -19.82
N ARG A 118 -6.23 3.37 -18.99
CA ARG A 118 -6.42 2.87 -17.63
C ARG A 118 -7.12 3.96 -16.81
N THR A 119 -8.27 3.64 -16.24
CA THR A 119 -9.03 4.52 -15.34
C THR A 119 -8.61 4.27 -13.90
N SER A 120 -8.46 5.32 -13.11
CA SER A 120 -8.20 5.19 -11.68
C SER A 120 -9.40 4.54 -10.97
N VAL A 121 -9.12 3.67 -10.02
CA VAL A 121 -10.12 3.09 -9.11
C VAL A 121 -9.75 3.49 -7.68
N SER A 122 -10.75 3.83 -6.89
CA SER A 122 -10.59 4.08 -5.45
C SER A 122 -11.65 3.31 -4.69
N ALA A 123 -11.29 2.91 -3.49
CA ALA A 123 -12.24 2.44 -2.50
C ALA A 123 -12.53 3.56 -1.49
N GLU A 124 -13.45 3.32 -0.57
CA GLU A 124 -13.73 4.26 0.52
C GLU A 124 -12.49 4.46 1.40
N SER A 125 -12.34 5.67 1.94
CA SER A 125 -11.31 5.96 2.93
C SER A 125 -11.71 5.33 4.26
N LEU A 126 -10.83 4.52 4.83
CA LEU A 126 -10.97 3.96 6.17
C LEU A 126 -9.84 4.55 6.99
N ASN A 127 -10.16 5.24 8.08
CA ASN A 127 -9.13 5.75 8.98
C ASN A 127 -8.73 4.63 9.96
N PRO A 128 -7.48 4.13 9.90
CA PRO A 128 -7.02 3.08 10.81
C PRO A 128 -6.84 3.59 12.25
N THR A 129 -6.61 4.88 12.46
CA THR A 129 -6.38 5.46 13.80
C THR A 129 -7.65 5.53 14.66
N SER A 130 -8.83 5.60 14.03
CA SER A 130 -10.12 5.54 14.72
C SER A 130 -10.47 4.15 15.27
N ALA A 131 -9.74 3.09 14.90
CA ALA A 131 -9.91 1.76 15.50
C ALA A 131 -9.59 1.73 17.01
N GLY A 132 -8.88 2.74 17.53
CA GLY A 132 -8.66 2.91 18.97
C GLY A 132 -9.75 3.70 19.70
N SER A 133 -10.58 4.47 18.99
CA SER A 133 -11.66 5.29 19.58
C SER A 133 -13.05 4.72 19.35
N ASP A 134 -13.20 3.86 18.34
CA ASP A 134 -14.44 3.16 18.00
C ASP A 134 -14.08 1.67 18.03
N SER A 135 -14.39 0.99 19.14
CA SER A 135 -14.11 -0.44 19.38
C SER A 135 -14.92 -1.31 18.42
N TRP A 136 -14.61 -1.23 17.13
CA TRP A 136 -15.24 -2.00 16.09
C TRP A 136 -14.82 -3.46 16.28
N THR A 137 -15.79 -4.31 16.59
CA THR A 137 -15.60 -5.75 16.61
C THR A 137 -16.11 -6.33 15.30
N PRO A 138 -15.38 -7.29 14.70
CA PRO A 138 -15.88 -7.97 13.52
C PRO A 138 -17.21 -8.67 13.86
N PRO A 139 -18.22 -8.59 12.97
CA PRO A 139 -19.47 -9.31 13.15
C PRO A 139 -19.21 -10.81 13.34
N TYR A 140 -19.97 -11.43 14.22
CA TYR A 140 -19.92 -12.88 14.43
C TYR A 140 -21.29 -13.48 14.13
N HIS A 141 -21.29 -14.45 13.22
CA HIS A 141 -22.46 -15.26 12.90
C HIS A 141 -22.13 -16.72 13.17
N GLU A 142 -22.94 -17.35 14.02
CA GLU A 142 -22.78 -18.76 14.40
C GLU A 142 -22.95 -19.67 13.17
N LYS A 143 -22.02 -20.62 13.01
CA LYS A 143 -21.96 -21.57 11.89
C LYS A 143 -21.63 -22.96 12.43
N SER A 144 -22.18 -23.99 11.79
CA SER A 144 -21.80 -25.36 12.13
C SER A 144 -20.38 -25.68 11.68
N GLU A 145 -19.74 -26.64 12.33
CA GLU A 145 -18.39 -27.09 11.96
C GLU A 145 -18.32 -27.56 10.49
N GLU A 146 -19.39 -28.21 10.01
CA GLU A 146 -19.49 -28.64 8.61
C GLU A 146 -19.58 -27.46 7.63
N GLN A 147 -20.34 -26.42 7.98
CA GLN A 147 -20.43 -25.19 7.18
C GLN A 147 -19.08 -24.48 7.12
N LEU A 148 -18.38 -24.37 8.24
CA LEU A 148 -17.03 -23.79 8.30
C LEU A 148 -16.03 -24.57 7.43
N ALA A 149 -16.08 -25.90 7.44
CA ALA A 149 -15.20 -26.73 6.61
C ALA A 149 -15.47 -26.52 5.10
N ARG A 150 -16.75 -26.43 4.69
CA ARG A 150 -17.12 -26.14 3.30
C ARG A 150 -16.70 -24.73 2.89
N LEU A 151 -16.94 -23.73 3.74
CA LEU A 151 -16.53 -22.35 3.51
C LEU A 151 -15.01 -22.23 3.37
N LYS A 152 -14.25 -22.87 4.26
CA LYS A 152 -12.78 -22.90 4.20
C LYS A 152 -12.29 -23.45 2.86
N THR A 153 -12.95 -24.49 2.34
CA THR A 153 -12.62 -25.08 1.04
C THR A 153 -13.02 -24.20 -0.14
N ALA A 154 -14.18 -23.54 -0.07
CA ALA A 154 -14.65 -22.64 -1.12
C ALA A 154 -13.75 -21.39 -1.27
N VAL A 155 -13.34 -20.83 -0.14
CA VAL A 155 -12.59 -19.56 -0.06
C VAL A 155 -11.08 -19.75 -0.30
N SER A 156 -10.52 -20.93 -0.01
CA SER A 156 -9.08 -21.19 -0.17
C SER A 156 -8.59 -21.05 -1.61
N SER A 157 -9.47 -21.22 -2.59
CA SER A 157 -9.16 -21.05 -4.02
C SER A 157 -9.07 -19.59 -4.47
N ASN A 158 -9.54 -18.64 -3.65
CA ASN A 158 -9.66 -17.24 -4.02
C ASN A 158 -8.42 -16.43 -3.58
N PHE A 159 -7.87 -15.65 -4.52
CA PHE A 159 -6.63 -14.88 -4.33
C PHE A 159 -6.72 -13.83 -3.21
N LEU A 160 -7.92 -13.36 -2.86
CA LEU A 160 -8.10 -12.39 -1.78
C LEU A 160 -7.81 -12.99 -0.40
N PHE A 161 -7.90 -14.31 -0.28
CA PHE A 161 -7.81 -15.01 1.00
C PHE A 161 -6.54 -15.84 1.14
N SER A 162 -5.72 -15.96 0.08
CA SER A 162 -4.49 -16.75 0.08
C SER A 162 -3.36 -16.17 0.94
N HIS A 163 -3.43 -14.89 1.28
CA HIS A 163 -2.40 -14.17 2.05
C HIS A 163 -2.87 -13.75 3.45
N LEU A 164 -4.00 -14.28 3.92
CA LEU A 164 -4.49 -14.01 5.26
C LEU A 164 -3.80 -14.92 6.27
N ASP A 165 -3.49 -14.38 7.45
CA ASP A 165 -3.10 -15.21 8.59
C ASP A 165 -4.31 -15.97 9.16
N ASP A 166 -4.06 -16.98 9.99
CA ASP A 166 -5.11 -17.87 10.50
C ASP A 166 -6.19 -17.13 11.31
N ASP A 167 -5.81 -16.06 12.03
CA ASP A 167 -6.71 -15.26 12.85
C ASP A 167 -7.59 -14.33 11.99
N GLN A 168 -7.01 -13.69 10.97
CA GLN A 168 -7.72 -12.92 9.95
C GLN A 168 -8.69 -13.83 9.19
N PHE A 169 -8.20 -14.98 8.74
CA PHE A 169 -9.00 -15.94 7.97
C PHE A 169 -10.20 -16.41 8.78
N LYS A 170 -10.00 -16.73 10.07
CA LYS A 170 -11.09 -17.05 10.99
C LYS A 170 -12.07 -15.89 11.15
N SER A 171 -11.58 -14.69 11.39
CA SER A 171 -12.42 -13.50 11.57
C SER A 171 -13.29 -13.19 10.35
N VAL A 172 -12.76 -13.39 9.14
CA VAL A 172 -13.51 -13.27 7.88
C VAL A 172 -14.61 -14.34 7.80
N LEU A 173 -14.28 -15.61 8.10
CA LEU A 173 -15.28 -16.68 8.09
C LEU A 173 -16.39 -16.45 9.11
N ASP A 174 -16.06 -15.93 10.28
CA ASP A 174 -17.01 -15.59 11.34
C ASP A 174 -17.94 -14.43 10.92
N ALA A 175 -17.42 -13.47 10.15
CA ALA A 175 -18.16 -12.32 9.64
C ALA A 175 -19.09 -12.61 8.46
N LEU A 176 -18.98 -13.77 7.80
CA LEU A 176 -19.91 -14.17 6.74
C LEU A 176 -21.34 -14.32 7.29
N VAL A 177 -22.29 -13.63 6.68
CA VAL A 177 -23.72 -13.69 7.04
C VAL A 177 -24.49 -14.58 6.07
N GLU A 178 -25.38 -15.42 6.60
CA GLU A 178 -26.26 -16.25 5.78
C GLU A 178 -27.34 -15.40 5.10
N LYS A 179 -27.51 -15.56 3.80
CA LYS A 179 -28.50 -14.88 2.98
C LYS A 179 -29.36 -15.91 2.24
N PRO A 180 -30.54 -16.27 2.76
CA PRO A 180 -31.45 -17.19 2.09
C PRO A 180 -32.13 -16.53 0.90
N ILE A 181 -32.25 -17.28 -0.20
CA ILE A 181 -32.93 -16.88 -1.44
C ILE A 181 -34.20 -17.74 -1.57
N PRO A 182 -35.40 -17.16 -1.32
CA PRO A 182 -36.63 -17.94 -1.10
C PRO A 182 -37.32 -18.42 -2.38
N ALA A 183 -36.91 -17.95 -3.55
CA ALA A 183 -37.53 -18.31 -4.82
C ALA A 183 -36.54 -18.31 -5.99
N LYS A 184 -36.93 -19.01 -7.06
CA LYS A 184 -36.28 -18.96 -8.36
C LYS A 184 -36.48 -17.60 -9.02
N GLY A 185 -35.50 -17.16 -9.80
CA GLY A 185 -35.57 -15.94 -10.59
C GLY A 185 -35.25 -14.66 -9.82
N ILE A 186 -34.79 -14.77 -8.57
CA ILE A 186 -34.39 -13.63 -7.76
C ILE A 186 -33.03 -13.13 -8.25
N LYS A 187 -32.95 -11.84 -8.57
CA LYS A 187 -31.70 -11.16 -8.92
C LYS A 187 -30.93 -10.85 -7.63
N VAL A 188 -29.79 -11.50 -7.45
CA VAL A 188 -28.93 -11.30 -6.27
C VAL A 188 -28.08 -10.04 -6.44
N ILE A 189 -27.53 -9.84 -7.64
CA ILE A 189 -26.83 -8.63 -8.05
C ILE A 189 -27.29 -8.25 -9.46
N SER A 190 -27.31 -6.95 -9.75
CA SER A 190 -27.62 -6.43 -11.09
C SER A 190 -26.38 -5.79 -11.72
N GLN A 191 -26.19 -5.99 -13.01
CA GLN A 191 -25.11 -5.38 -13.77
C GLN A 191 -25.23 -3.85 -13.75
N GLY A 192 -24.12 -3.18 -13.43
CA GLY A 192 -24.04 -1.72 -13.31
C GLY A 192 -24.23 -1.20 -11.88
N ASP A 193 -24.82 -1.99 -10.98
CA ASP A 193 -25.00 -1.59 -9.58
C ASP A 193 -23.65 -1.46 -8.85
N ALA A 194 -23.59 -0.64 -7.81
CA ALA A 194 -22.44 -0.60 -6.91
C ALA A 194 -22.26 -1.98 -6.25
N GLY A 195 -21.03 -2.48 -6.24
CA GLY A 195 -20.74 -3.74 -5.60
C GLY A 195 -20.36 -3.57 -4.13
N ASP A 196 -21.19 -4.04 -3.20
CA ASP A 196 -20.87 -3.87 -1.76
C ASP A 196 -20.57 -5.19 -1.04
N TYR A 197 -20.90 -6.32 -1.67
CA TYR A 197 -20.80 -7.65 -1.08
C TYR A 197 -20.07 -8.64 -1.98
N PHE A 198 -19.41 -9.60 -1.33
CA PHE A 198 -18.94 -10.85 -1.91
C PHE A 198 -19.89 -11.98 -1.50
N TYR A 199 -20.16 -12.90 -2.42
CA TYR A 199 -21.08 -14.00 -2.17
C TYR A 199 -20.42 -15.36 -2.41
N ILE A 200 -20.69 -16.32 -1.53
CA ILE A 200 -20.30 -17.72 -1.66
C ILE A 200 -21.57 -18.57 -1.69
N VAL A 201 -21.63 -19.53 -2.61
CA VAL A 201 -22.80 -20.40 -2.75
C VAL A 201 -22.71 -21.56 -1.77
N GLU A 202 -23.60 -21.58 -0.77
CA GLU A 202 -23.75 -22.73 0.14
C GLU A 202 -24.55 -23.83 -0.54
N ASN A 203 -25.70 -23.46 -1.11
CA ASN A 203 -26.61 -24.39 -1.77
C ASN A 203 -27.40 -23.71 -2.88
N GLY A 204 -27.69 -24.46 -3.94
CA GLY A 204 -28.41 -24.01 -5.13
C GLY A 204 -27.50 -23.54 -6.27
N HIS A 205 -28.11 -23.22 -7.42
CA HIS A 205 -27.42 -22.77 -8.62
C HIS A 205 -27.83 -21.36 -9.03
N PHE A 206 -26.88 -20.63 -9.59
CA PHE A 206 -27.04 -19.25 -10.03
C PHE A 206 -26.48 -19.06 -11.43
N ASP A 207 -27.21 -18.31 -12.26
CA ASP A 207 -26.83 -18.00 -13.64
C ASP A 207 -26.29 -16.56 -13.73
N PHE A 208 -25.18 -16.40 -14.47
CA PHE A 208 -24.59 -15.11 -14.80
C PHE A 208 -25.15 -14.61 -16.12
N MET A 209 -25.72 -13.41 -16.11
CA MET A 209 -26.32 -12.75 -17.26
C MET A 209 -25.59 -11.43 -17.52
N ILE A 210 -25.13 -11.22 -18.76
CA ILE A 210 -24.42 -9.99 -19.16
C ILE A 210 -25.15 -9.38 -20.35
N HIS A 211 -25.53 -8.12 -20.19
CA HIS A 211 -26.05 -7.30 -21.28
C HIS A 211 -24.91 -6.51 -21.96
N PRO A 212 -24.82 -6.50 -23.31
CA PRO A 212 -23.75 -5.81 -24.03
C PRO A 212 -23.66 -4.30 -23.76
N SER A 213 -24.77 -3.66 -23.34
CA SER A 213 -24.77 -2.23 -23.01
C SER A 213 -24.05 -1.89 -21.70
N GLY A 214 -23.62 -2.87 -20.91
CA GLY A 214 -22.99 -2.63 -19.61
C GLY A 214 -23.96 -2.37 -18.45
N SER A 215 -25.27 -2.45 -18.69
CA SER A 215 -26.33 -2.19 -17.70
C SER A 215 -27.59 -3.00 -18.02
N VAL A 216 -28.42 -3.24 -16.99
CA VAL A 216 -29.73 -3.89 -17.17
C VAL A 216 -30.69 -2.93 -17.87
N GLN A 217 -31.31 -3.38 -18.97
CA GLN A 217 -32.30 -2.60 -19.72
C GLN A 217 -33.74 -2.99 -19.32
N PRO A 218 -34.73 -2.09 -19.48
CA PRO A 218 -36.14 -2.43 -19.33
C PRO A 218 -36.61 -3.36 -20.46
N GLY A 219 -37.36 -4.42 -20.12
CA GLY A 219 -37.94 -5.37 -21.07
C GLY A 219 -37.53 -6.84 -20.85
N PRO A 220 -38.17 -7.80 -21.53
CA PRO A 220 -37.91 -9.23 -21.36
C PRO A 220 -36.50 -9.67 -21.78
N GLU A 221 -35.86 -8.97 -22.73
CA GLU A 221 -34.48 -9.22 -23.17
C GLU A 221 -33.42 -8.37 -22.42
N GLY A 222 -33.86 -7.46 -21.54
CA GLY A 222 -32.96 -6.48 -20.93
C GLY A 222 -31.99 -7.03 -19.89
N MET A 223 -32.07 -8.33 -19.58
CA MET A 223 -31.13 -9.02 -18.69
C MET A 223 -29.85 -9.48 -19.42
N GLY A 224 -29.86 -9.51 -20.76
CA GLY A 224 -28.73 -9.94 -21.56
C GLY A 224 -28.62 -11.46 -21.71
N ASN A 225 -27.44 -11.91 -22.15
CA ASN A 225 -27.18 -13.31 -22.47
C ASN A 225 -26.57 -14.05 -21.28
N LYS A 226 -26.91 -15.34 -21.13
CA LYS A 226 -26.28 -16.22 -20.15
C LYS A 226 -24.83 -16.48 -20.53
N VAL A 227 -23.89 -16.13 -19.65
CA VAL A 227 -22.45 -16.32 -19.85
C VAL A 227 -21.87 -17.46 -19.04
N GLY A 228 -22.58 -17.93 -18.01
CA GLY A 228 -22.14 -19.04 -17.17
C GLY A 228 -23.11 -19.34 -16.04
N SER A 229 -22.76 -20.33 -15.23
CA SER A 229 -23.50 -20.71 -14.02
C SER A 229 -22.54 -21.13 -12.91
N VAL A 230 -22.93 -20.90 -11.66
CA VAL A 230 -22.18 -21.30 -10.47
C VAL A 230 -23.06 -22.14 -9.55
N GLY A 231 -22.46 -23.17 -8.94
CA GLY A 231 -23.11 -24.06 -7.98
C GLY A 231 -22.43 -23.99 -6.60
N PRO A 232 -22.78 -24.92 -5.70
CA PRO A 232 -22.23 -24.98 -4.33
C PRO A 232 -20.70 -24.99 -4.29
N GLY A 233 -20.12 -24.21 -3.38
CA GLY A 233 -18.68 -24.02 -3.25
C GLY A 233 -18.09 -22.98 -4.21
N GLY A 234 -18.86 -22.53 -5.20
CA GLY A 234 -18.46 -21.40 -6.04
C GLY A 234 -18.68 -20.05 -5.35
N SER A 235 -18.02 -19.02 -5.85
CA SER A 235 -18.14 -17.66 -5.32
C SER A 235 -18.20 -16.62 -6.43
N PHE A 236 -18.73 -15.43 -6.13
CA PHE A 236 -18.83 -14.33 -7.09
C PHE A 236 -18.85 -12.95 -6.40
N GLY A 237 -18.42 -11.94 -7.14
CA GLY A 237 -18.42 -10.56 -6.66
C GLY A 237 -17.21 -10.19 -5.81
N GLU A 238 -16.12 -10.95 -5.86
CA GLU A 238 -14.90 -10.74 -5.07
C GLU A 238 -14.24 -9.36 -5.30
N LEU A 239 -14.27 -8.82 -6.52
CA LEU A 239 -13.70 -7.51 -6.83
C LEU A 239 -14.40 -6.37 -6.07
N ALA A 240 -15.65 -6.59 -5.65
CA ALA A 240 -16.37 -5.67 -4.78
C ALA A 240 -15.78 -5.60 -3.36
N LEU A 241 -14.87 -6.49 -2.97
CA LEU A 241 -14.14 -6.33 -1.71
C LEU A 241 -12.94 -5.39 -1.85
N MET A 242 -12.37 -5.25 -3.05
CA MET A 242 -11.16 -4.44 -3.27
C MET A 242 -11.45 -2.97 -3.54
N TYR A 243 -12.32 -2.66 -4.51
CA TYR A 243 -12.58 -1.29 -4.96
C TYR A 243 -14.03 -1.08 -5.39
N ASN A 244 -14.50 0.16 -5.28
CA ASN A 244 -15.88 0.52 -5.63
C ASN A 244 -16.05 0.48 -7.16
N ALA A 245 -16.30 -0.72 -7.68
CA ALA A 245 -16.54 -0.95 -9.10
C ALA A 245 -17.98 -1.43 -9.33
N PRO A 246 -18.57 -1.02 -10.47
CA PRO A 246 -19.87 -1.50 -10.88
C PRO A 246 -19.83 -3.01 -11.14
N ARG A 247 -20.93 -3.69 -10.84
CA ARG A 247 -21.07 -5.13 -11.14
C ARG A 247 -20.99 -5.36 -12.65
N ALA A 248 -20.12 -6.29 -13.06
CA ALA A 248 -19.95 -6.64 -14.46
C ALA A 248 -21.07 -7.53 -15.04
N ALA A 249 -21.82 -8.21 -14.16
CA ALA A 249 -22.87 -9.15 -14.54
C ALA A 249 -24.04 -9.12 -13.55
N THR A 250 -25.22 -9.50 -14.03
CA THR A 250 -26.40 -9.79 -13.23
C THR A 250 -26.38 -11.26 -12.83
N VAL A 251 -26.72 -11.58 -11.58
CA VAL A 251 -26.76 -12.96 -11.07
C VAL A 251 -28.17 -13.31 -10.63
N VAL A 252 -28.69 -14.43 -11.09
CA VAL A 252 -30.07 -14.86 -10.85
C VAL A 252 -30.13 -16.26 -10.30
N SER A 253 -30.99 -16.49 -9.30
CA SER A 253 -31.23 -17.84 -8.76
C SER A 253 -31.97 -18.74 -9.76
N VAL A 254 -31.48 -19.96 -9.94
CA VAL A 254 -32.10 -20.98 -10.80
C VAL A 254 -33.01 -21.90 -9.97
N ASP A 255 -32.59 -22.20 -8.75
CA ASP A 255 -33.29 -23.13 -7.87
C ASP A 255 -34.37 -22.42 -7.03
N PRO A 256 -35.43 -23.15 -6.62
CA PRO A 256 -36.53 -22.58 -5.85
C PRO A 256 -36.13 -22.19 -4.42
N LYS A 257 -35.09 -22.81 -3.86
CA LYS A 257 -34.52 -22.47 -2.55
C LYS A 257 -33.00 -22.55 -2.65
N SER A 258 -32.34 -21.43 -2.38
CA SER A 258 -30.88 -21.35 -2.40
C SER A 258 -30.37 -20.59 -1.18
N THR A 259 -29.13 -20.85 -0.80
CA THR A 259 -28.49 -20.18 0.34
C THR A 259 -27.14 -19.65 -0.12
N LEU A 260 -26.88 -18.39 0.22
CA LEU A 260 -25.60 -17.72 -0.01
C LEU A 260 -25.00 -17.31 1.33
N TRP A 261 -23.67 -17.25 1.39
CA TRP A 261 -22.97 -16.48 2.40
C TRP A 261 -22.58 -15.14 1.81
N ALA A 262 -22.77 -14.05 2.54
CA ALA A 262 -22.42 -12.71 2.11
C ALA A 262 -21.37 -12.10 3.04
N LEU A 263 -20.39 -11.42 2.47
CA LEU A 263 -19.41 -10.61 3.21
C LEU A 263 -19.41 -9.21 2.63
N ASP A 264 -19.55 -8.19 3.48
CA ASP A 264 -19.48 -6.81 3.03
C ASP A 264 -18.02 -6.32 2.89
N ARG A 265 -17.84 -5.40 1.94
CA ARG A 265 -16.56 -4.75 1.64
C ARG A 265 -15.92 -4.11 2.87
N ILE A 266 -16.70 -3.36 3.63
CA ILE A 266 -16.19 -2.53 4.74
C ILE A 266 -15.64 -3.44 5.84
N THR A 267 -16.39 -4.45 6.24
CA THR A 267 -15.98 -5.47 7.21
C THR A 267 -14.73 -6.20 6.74
N PHE A 268 -14.69 -6.68 5.49
CA PHE A 268 -13.49 -7.33 4.96
C PHE A 268 -12.26 -6.41 5.06
N ARG A 269 -12.36 -5.17 4.55
CA ARG A 269 -11.23 -4.22 4.59
C ARG A 269 -10.85 -3.84 6.02
N ARG A 270 -11.81 -3.71 6.94
CA ARG A 270 -11.54 -3.46 8.36
C ARG A 270 -10.80 -4.62 9.01
N ILE A 271 -11.19 -5.89 8.77
CA ILE A 271 -10.46 -7.06 9.29
C ILE A 271 -8.99 -7.06 8.82
N LEU A 272 -8.76 -6.73 7.55
CA LEU A 272 -7.40 -6.63 6.98
C LEU A 272 -6.60 -5.48 7.58
N MET A 273 -7.22 -4.30 7.73
CA MET A 273 -6.54 -3.11 8.23
C MET A 273 -6.27 -3.18 9.73
N ASP A 274 -7.21 -3.70 10.51
CA ASP A 274 -7.16 -3.69 11.97
C ASP A 274 -6.01 -4.55 12.48
N SER A 275 -5.85 -5.76 11.94
CA SER A 275 -4.74 -6.65 12.30
C SER A 275 -3.35 -6.09 11.96
N ALA A 276 -3.18 -5.44 10.80
CA ALA A 276 -1.92 -4.80 10.42
C ALA A 276 -1.62 -3.56 11.27
N PHE A 277 -2.64 -2.72 11.52
CA PHE A 277 -2.50 -1.51 12.33
C PHE A 277 -2.29 -1.83 13.81
N GLN A 278 -3.02 -2.79 14.37
CA GLN A 278 -2.84 -3.28 15.73
C GLN A 278 -1.45 -3.88 15.92
N ARG A 279 -0.97 -4.69 14.96
CA ARG A 279 0.39 -5.23 14.99
C ARG A 279 1.43 -4.11 15.00
N ARG A 280 1.27 -3.10 14.12
CA ARG A 280 2.15 -1.94 14.06
C ARG A 280 2.14 -1.15 15.37
N ARG A 281 0.96 -0.87 15.93
CA ARG A 281 0.80 -0.11 17.17
C ARG A 281 1.35 -0.87 18.38
N MET A 282 1.12 -2.18 18.45
CA MET A 282 1.69 -3.05 19.48
C MET A 282 3.22 -3.02 19.42
N TYR A 283 3.80 -3.19 18.23
CA TYR A 283 5.25 -3.13 18.08
C TYR A 283 5.80 -1.74 18.33
N GLU A 284 5.16 -0.67 17.88
CA GLU A 284 5.62 0.69 18.14
C GLU A 284 5.67 0.99 19.65
N ALA A 285 4.62 0.61 20.40
CA ALA A 285 4.60 0.72 21.85
C ALA A 285 5.69 -0.14 22.51
N PHE A 286 5.89 -1.38 22.04
CA PHE A 286 6.97 -2.23 22.54
C PHE A 286 8.36 -1.67 22.23
N LEU A 287 8.60 -1.18 21.02
CA LEU A 287 9.88 -0.60 20.59
C LEU A 287 10.19 0.70 21.33
N GLU A 288 9.17 1.42 21.79
CA GLU A 288 9.32 2.59 22.68
C GLU A 288 9.81 2.19 24.08
N GLU A 289 9.41 1.02 24.59
CA GLU A 289 9.89 0.48 25.88
C GLU A 289 11.35 -0.02 25.81
N VAL A 290 11.86 -0.35 24.62
CA VAL A 290 13.20 -0.91 24.43
C VAL A 290 14.26 0.18 24.60
N PRO A 291 15.13 0.12 25.64
CA PRO A 291 16.09 1.19 25.93
C PRO A 291 17.06 1.47 24.77
N LEU A 292 17.44 0.42 24.03
CA LEU A 292 18.32 0.52 22.86
C LEU A 292 17.77 1.43 21.77
N LEU A 293 16.44 1.46 21.61
CA LEU A 293 15.75 2.14 20.51
C LEU A 293 15.15 3.48 20.95
N SER A 294 15.36 3.89 22.21
CA SER A 294 14.86 5.14 22.78
C SER A 294 15.36 6.40 22.06
N SER A 295 16.51 6.31 21.39
CA SER A 295 17.10 7.42 20.61
C SER A 295 16.48 7.60 19.22
N LEU A 296 15.70 6.61 18.73
CA LEU A 296 15.09 6.65 17.41
C LEU A 296 13.83 7.52 17.40
N LYS A 297 13.59 8.20 16.28
CA LYS A 297 12.36 8.96 16.04
C LYS A 297 11.17 8.00 15.79
N PRO A 298 9.91 8.46 16.00
CA PRO A 298 8.73 7.62 15.77
C PRO A 298 8.67 6.99 14.36
N TYR A 299 9.00 7.75 13.31
CA TYR A 299 8.99 7.22 11.94
C TYR A 299 10.07 6.13 11.71
N GLU A 300 11.20 6.19 12.43
CA GLU A 300 12.27 5.18 12.34
C GLU A 300 11.82 3.89 13.03
N ARG A 301 11.21 4.00 14.22
CA ARG A 301 10.57 2.86 14.90
C ARG A 301 9.45 2.25 14.08
N ALA A 302 8.64 3.06 13.40
CA ALA A 302 7.56 2.58 12.54
C ALA A 302 8.08 1.79 11.32
N LYS A 303 9.27 2.14 10.78
CA LYS A 303 9.92 1.37 9.72
C LYS A 303 10.47 0.04 10.23
N ILE A 304 11.00 0.01 11.46
CA ILE A 304 11.45 -1.22 12.10
C ILE A 304 10.26 -2.13 12.38
N ALA A 305 9.17 -1.61 12.94
CA ALA A 305 7.95 -2.36 13.24
C ALA A 305 7.38 -3.10 12.01
N ASP A 306 7.46 -2.50 10.82
CA ASP A 306 7.02 -3.12 9.56
C ASP A 306 7.92 -4.26 9.09
N ALA A 307 9.18 -4.30 9.53
CA ALA A 307 10.17 -5.28 9.12
C ALA A 307 10.36 -6.42 10.14
N LEU A 308 9.60 -6.40 11.24
CA LEU A 308 9.70 -7.40 12.31
C LEU A 308 8.77 -8.60 12.07
N ASP A 309 9.34 -9.79 12.17
CA ASP A 309 8.61 -11.05 12.15
C ASP A 309 8.38 -11.57 13.57
N ALA A 310 7.14 -11.92 13.91
CA ALA A 310 6.80 -12.53 15.21
C ALA A 310 7.13 -14.03 15.19
N ILE A 311 7.97 -14.50 16.11
CA ILE A 311 8.26 -15.93 16.25
C ILE A 311 8.04 -16.37 17.70
N LYS A 312 7.37 -17.52 17.88
CA LYS A 312 7.12 -18.15 19.17
C LYS A 312 8.01 -19.37 19.34
N TYR A 313 8.55 -19.52 20.53
CA TYR A 313 9.44 -20.62 20.92
C TYR A 313 8.89 -21.27 22.20
N PRO A 314 8.66 -22.59 22.22
CA PRO A 314 8.26 -23.28 23.43
C PRO A 314 9.40 -23.30 24.46
N ALA A 315 9.06 -23.48 25.74
CA ALA A 315 10.04 -23.59 26.81
C ALA A 315 11.03 -24.74 26.54
N GLY A 316 12.32 -24.49 26.82
CA GLY A 316 13.43 -25.41 26.57
C GLY A 316 13.94 -25.43 25.13
N SER A 317 13.29 -24.74 24.19
CA SER A 317 13.77 -24.68 22.81
C SER A 317 14.97 -23.75 22.63
N THR A 318 15.84 -24.09 21.70
CA THR A 318 17.01 -23.26 21.35
C THR A 318 16.64 -22.29 20.24
N ILE A 319 16.82 -21.00 20.49
CA ILE A 319 16.51 -19.89 19.56
C ILE A 319 17.70 -19.65 18.61
N ILE A 320 18.92 -19.72 19.16
CA ILE A 320 20.19 -19.53 18.46
C ILE A 320 21.15 -20.60 18.95
N ASN A 321 21.94 -21.22 18.06
CA ASN A 321 23.07 -22.05 18.47
C ASN A 321 24.39 -21.27 18.35
N GLU A 322 25.28 -21.49 19.31
CA GLU A 322 26.68 -21.06 19.21
C GLU A 322 27.34 -21.65 17.96
N GLY A 323 28.14 -20.83 17.27
CA GLY A 323 28.87 -21.24 16.06
C GLY A 323 28.07 -21.14 14.76
N ASP A 324 26.75 -20.97 14.82
CA ASP A 324 25.95 -20.74 13.61
C ASP A 324 26.28 -19.37 12.97
N PRO A 325 26.05 -19.20 11.66
CA PRO A 325 26.12 -17.88 11.04
C PRO A 325 25.05 -16.93 11.61
N GLY A 326 25.41 -15.65 11.82
CA GLY A 326 24.45 -14.64 12.24
C GLY A 326 23.60 -14.11 11.10
N ASP A 327 22.35 -14.54 10.97
CA ASP A 327 21.44 -14.10 9.89
C ASP A 327 20.38 -13.08 10.35
N ALA A 328 20.19 -12.95 11.67
CA ALA A 328 19.11 -12.17 12.25
C ALA A 328 19.42 -11.63 13.66
N PHE A 329 18.70 -10.58 14.01
CA PHE A 329 18.65 -9.93 15.31
C PHE A 329 17.29 -10.20 15.96
N TYR A 330 17.24 -10.28 17.29
CA TYR A 330 16.04 -10.65 18.03
C TYR A 330 15.80 -9.69 19.20
N LEU A 331 14.54 -9.29 19.35
CA LEU A 331 14.02 -8.55 20.51
C LEU A 331 13.07 -9.45 21.30
N LEU A 332 13.26 -9.53 22.61
CA LEU A 332 12.44 -10.37 23.48
C LEU A 332 11.15 -9.64 23.86
N GLU A 333 10.03 -10.09 23.29
CA GLU A 333 8.71 -9.49 23.51
C GLU A 333 8.06 -10.05 24.78
N SER A 334 8.12 -11.37 25.00
CA SER A 334 7.60 -12.00 26.21
C SER A 334 8.37 -13.26 26.57
N GLY A 335 8.32 -13.62 27.85
CA GLY A 335 9.03 -14.77 28.40
C GLY A 335 10.44 -14.44 28.90
N GLU A 336 11.19 -15.48 29.23
CA GLU A 336 12.58 -15.42 29.69
C GLU A 336 13.44 -16.32 28.82
N ALA A 337 14.64 -15.85 28.46
CA ALA A 337 15.64 -16.63 27.75
C ALA A 337 17.01 -16.52 28.44
N GLU A 338 17.86 -17.51 28.24
CA GLU A 338 19.19 -17.57 28.83
C GLU A 338 20.24 -17.90 27.77
N ALA A 339 21.39 -17.23 27.83
CA ALA A 339 22.55 -17.52 27.00
C ALA A 339 23.43 -18.58 27.67
N PHE A 340 23.89 -19.54 26.88
CA PHE A 340 24.84 -20.58 27.27
C PHE A 340 26.03 -20.56 26.32
N LYS A 341 27.23 -20.70 26.86
CA LYS A 341 28.46 -20.74 26.09
C LYS A 341 29.21 -22.04 26.35
N ASN A 342 29.71 -22.67 25.29
CA ASN A 342 30.48 -23.89 25.39
C ASN A 342 31.71 -23.68 26.30
N GLY A 343 31.89 -24.59 27.25
CA GLY A 343 33.00 -24.54 28.22
C GLY A 343 32.77 -23.62 29.43
N VAL A 344 31.62 -22.97 29.55
CA VAL A 344 31.20 -22.25 30.77
C VAL A 344 30.07 -23.01 31.44
N GLU A 345 30.19 -23.27 32.74
CA GLU A 345 29.15 -23.95 33.51
C GLU A 345 28.07 -22.96 33.93
N GLY A 346 26.84 -23.19 33.48
CA GLY A 346 25.68 -22.33 33.76
C GLY A 346 25.42 -21.22 32.72
N PRO A 347 24.33 -20.45 32.90
CA PRO A 347 23.96 -19.39 31.98
C PRO A 347 24.89 -18.18 32.12
N VAL A 348 25.38 -17.65 31.00
CA VAL A 348 26.28 -16.48 30.96
C VAL A 348 25.53 -15.15 31.01
N LYS A 349 24.26 -15.14 30.61
CA LYS A 349 23.38 -13.98 30.64
C LYS A 349 21.93 -14.43 30.63
N SER A 350 21.07 -13.74 31.37
CA SER A 350 19.61 -13.89 31.29
C SER A 350 19.00 -12.70 30.57
N TYR A 351 17.88 -12.96 29.89
CA TYR A 351 17.14 -11.98 29.10
C TYR A 351 15.68 -11.98 29.54
N LYS A 352 15.12 -10.78 29.67
CA LYS A 352 13.71 -10.50 29.96
C LYS A 352 13.12 -9.61 28.88
N ARG A 353 11.79 -9.39 28.95
CA ARG A 353 11.09 -8.49 28.03
C ARG A 353 11.83 -7.16 27.87
N GLY A 354 12.00 -6.74 26.62
CA GLY A 354 12.70 -5.52 26.23
C GLY A 354 14.20 -5.69 25.98
N ASP A 355 14.78 -6.81 26.42
CA ASP A 355 16.16 -7.16 26.08
C ASP A 355 16.27 -7.67 24.64
N TYR A 356 17.49 -7.70 24.12
CA TYR A 356 17.81 -8.13 22.77
C TYR A 356 19.02 -9.06 22.76
N PHE A 357 19.16 -9.80 21.66
CA PHE A 357 20.31 -10.67 21.42
C PHE A 357 20.52 -10.95 19.92
N GLY A 358 21.70 -11.47 19.60
CA GLY A 358 22.07 -11.85 18.23
C GLY A 358 22.65 -10.71 17.38
N GLU A 359 22.85 -9.53 17.97
CA GLU A 359 23.48 -8.36 17.38
C GLU A 359 24.95 -8.60 17.03
N LEU A 360 25.70 -9.33 17.89
CA LEU A 360 27.15 -9.47 17.77
C LEU A 360 27.58 -10.06 16.43
N ALA A 361 26.85 -11.09 15.97
CA ALA A 361 27.15 -11.77 14.72
C ALA A 361 26.84 -10.90 13.48
N LEU A 362 25.99 -9.88 13.62
CA LEU A 362 25.66 -8.94 12.56
C LEU A 362 26.63 -7.75 12.52
N LEU A 363 27.13 -7.32 13.68
CA LEU A 363 28.06 -6.21 13.84
C LEU A 363 29.50 -6.57 13.44
N ASP A 364 29.95 -7.76 13.84
CA ASP A 364 31.34 -8.20 13.67
C ASP A 364 31.54 -9.18 12.50
N ASP A 365 30.45 -9.61 11.86
CA ASP A 365 30.42 -10.66 10.84
C ASP A 365 31.10 -11.97 11.29
N LYS A 366 30.96 -12.28 12.58
CA LYS A 366 31.46 -13.50 13.23
C LYS A 366 30.31 -14.49 13.48
N PRO A 367 30.61 -15.79 13.65
CA PRO A 367 29.62 -16.76 14.12
C PRO A 367 28.99 -16.36 15.46
N ARG A 368 27.82 -16.93 15.76
CA ARG A 368 27.11 -16.72 17.03
C ARG A 368 28.01 -17.07 18.22
N ALA A 369 28.15 -16.15 19.17
CA ALA A 369 29.08 -16.26 20.29
C ALA A 369 28.59 -17.16 21.44
N ALA A 370 27.29 -17.44 21.50
CA ALA A 370 26.62 -18.24 22.53
C ALA A 370 25.30 -18.79 21.97
N SER A 371 24.84 -19.89 22.54
CA SER A 371 23.50 -20.43 22.30
C SER A 371 22.48 -19.69 23.17
N ILE A 372 21.29 -19.42 22.64
CA ILE A 372 20.19 -18.81 23.41
C ILE A 372 19.07 -19.83 23.55
N VAL A 373 18.67 -20.13 24.78
CA VAL A 373 17.64 -21.12 25.10
C VAL A 373 16.46 -20.42 25.79
N ALA A 374 15.25 -20.74 25.34
CA ALA A 374 14.02 -20.27 25.95
C ALA A 374 13.81 -20.96 27.29
N LYS A 375 13.72 -20.21 28.39
CA LYS A 375 13.46 -20.75 29.73
C LYS A 375 11.96 -20.97 29.96
N THR A 376 11.15 -20.05 29.45
CA THR A 376 9.68 -20.15 29.41
C THR A 376 9.20 -20.16 27.96
N GLU A 377 7.89 -20.18 27.72
CA GLU A 377 7.36 -19.88 26.39
C GLU A 377 7.72 -18.44 26.03
N VAL A 378 8.47 -18.28 24.95
CA VAL A 378 9.09 -17.02 24.55
C VAL A 378 8.50 -16.56 23.22
N LYS A 379 8.19 -15.27 23.14
CA LYS A 379 7.87 -14.59 21.89
C LYS A 379 8.97 -13.58 21.59
N VAL A 380 9.51 -13.64 20.38
CA VAL A 380 10.54 -12.72 19.89
C VAL A 380 10.09 -12.02 18.62
N ALA A 381 10.54 -10.79 18.46
CA ALA A 381 10.48 -10.07 17.19
C ALA A 381 11.83 -10.24 16.48
N LYS A 382 11.82 -10.92 15.34
CA LYS A 382 13.01 -11.19 14.51
C LYS A 382 13.16 -10.11 13.46
N LEU A 383 14.37 -9.57 13.32
CA LEU A 383 14.77 -8.68 12.23
C LEU A 383 15.90 -9.34 11.42
N GLY A 384 15.69 -9.53 10.13
CA GLY A 384 16.73 -10.10 9.25
C GLY A 384 17.96 -9.19 9.11
N ARG A 385 19.10 -9.76 8.73
CA ARG A 385 20.39 -9.04 8.54
C ARG A 385 20.27 -7.80 7.67
N ASP A 386 19.55 -7.87 6.55
CA ASP A 386 19.39 -6.72 5.65
C ASP A 386 18.55 -5.61 6.28
N GLY A 387 17.48 -6.00 7.00
CA GLY A 387 16.67 -5.10 7.80
C GLY A 387 17.49 -4.43 8.90
N PHE A 388 18.31 -5.20 9.62
CA PHE A 388 19.19 -4.69 10.66
C PHE A 388 20.16 -3.63 10.12
N LYS A 389 20.91 -3.93 9.06
CA LYS A 389 21.88 -2.99 8.48
C LYS A 389 21.23 -1.72 7.92
N ARG A 390 20.04 -1.84 7.34
CA ARG A 390 19.35 -0.70 6.71
C ARG A 390 18.59 0.17 7.71
N LEU A 391 18.02 -0.42 8.75
CA LEU A 391 17.07 0.24 9.65
C LEU A 391 17.68 0.60 11.01
N LEU A 392 18.69 -0.12 11.47
CA LEU A 392 19.32 0.08 12.79
C LEU A 392 20.69 0.77 12.73
N GLY A 393 21.07 1.30 11.56
CA GLY A 393 22.30 2.11 11.41
C GLY A 393 22.48 3.21 12.49
N PRO A 394 21.42 3.98 12.87
CA PRO A 394 21.56 5.01 13.90
C PRO A 394 21.92 4.49 15.30
N VAL A 395 21.58 3.23 15.61
CA VAL A 395 21.83 2.62 16.93
C VAL A 395 23.01 1.64 16.92
N GLU A 396 23.64 1.43 15.77
CA GLU A 396 24.78 0.52 15.62
C GLU A 396 25.93 0.91 16.57
N ASP A 397 26.23 2.21 16.65
CA ASP A 397 27.26 2.74 17.54
C ASP A 397 26.94 2.50 19.03
N ILE A 398 25.67 2.53 19.41
CA ILE A 398 25.22 2.27 20.78
C ILE A 398 25.42 0.79 21.11
N MET A 399 25.09 -0.11 20.18
CA MET A 399 25.29 -1.55 20.35
C MET A 399 26.78 -1.89 20.48
N ARG A 400 27.64 -1.28 19.66
CA ARG A 400 29.10 -1.48 19.74
C ARG A 400 29.66 -1.03 21.09
N ARG A 401 29.18 0.07 21.66
CA ARG A 401 29.62 0.52 23.00
C ARG A 401 29.21 -0.44 24.11
N ALA A 402 27.97 -0.93 24.08
CA ALA A 402 27.47 -1.92 25.05
C ALA A 402 28.27 -3.23 24.99
N GLU A 403 28.75 -3.63 23.81
CA GLU A 403 29.66 -4.77 23.65
C GLU A 403 30.95 -4.58 24.46
N TYR A 404 31.60 -3.41 24.37
CA TYR A 404 32.87 -3.15 25.06
C TYR A 404 32.75 -3.11 26.59
N GLU A 405 31.63 -2.63 27.13
CA GLU A 405 31.39 -2.62 28.58
C GLU A 405 31.13 -4.02 29.15
N SER A 406 30.68 -4.97 28.33
CA SER A 406 30.40 -6.35 28.75
C SER A 406 31.62 -7.28 28.74
N LYS A 407 32.73 -6.89 28.08
CA LYS A 407 33.98 -7.66 28.11
C LYS A 407 34.68 -7.41 29.45
N PRO A 408 34.96 -8.45 30.27
CA PRO A 408 35.77 -8.26 31.46
C PRO A 408 37.14 -7.71 31.04
N VAL A 409 37.54 -6.59 31.64
CA VAL A 409 38.87 -6.03 31.46
C VAL A 409 39.87 -7.10 31.90
N PRO A 410 40.80 -7.55 31.04
CA PRO A 410 41.84 -8.48 31.47
C PRO A 410 42.66 -7.80 32.57
N ALA A 411 42.79 -8.49 33.71
CA ALA A 411 43.48 -8.02 34.91
C ALA A 411 44.97 -7.75 34.69
#